data_AF-A0A2E8JXV5-F1
#
_entry.id   AF-A0A2E8JXV5-F1
#
_cell.length_a   1.000
_cell.length_b   1.000
_cell.length_c   1.000
_cell.angle_alpha   90.00
_cell.angle_beta   90.00
_cell.angle_gamma   90.00
#
_symmetry.space_group_name_H-M   'P 1'
#
loop_
_entity.id
_entity.type
_entity.pdbx_description
1 polymer ?
#
loop_
_entity_poly.entity_id
_entity_poly.type
_entity_poly.pdbx_seq_one_letter_code
_entity_poly.pdbx_strand_id
1 'polypeptide(L)'
;MVGLRAGFTIIELLIVIGVVLVVGAISLPFTLGQFEKRTETEAIDRLGLLIRLARAESRSSGVPMEVRCDPSGRKVFVLRVDPRDPPTFEADGPELEEGDDPERQLPDAWSIVELPSSLAIVPAPEEDDDEFLWRDDFDLDFEGSRGRDEDSFAEEDPWPATTRLLLLVPDGTAISTEDFGLRSAEGWRRLRVDPWTAVATLESPPNRELAESEDPIEEDLESEVDSMGDEDSFTEPDSGAVQ
;
A
#
# COMPACT_ATOMS: atom_id res chain seq x y z
N MET A 1 1.54 -37.54 -52.43
CA MET A 1 1.67 -36.29 -51.64
C MET A 1 3.13 -36.15 -51.23
N VAL A 2 3.88 -35.32 -51.95
CA VAL A 2 5.28 -35.04 -51.61
C VAL A 2 5.24 -33.89 -50.60
N GLY A 3 5.56 -34.19 -49.34
CA GLY A 3 5.73 -33.17 -48.32
C GLY A 3 7.05 -32.46 -48.54
N LEU A 4 7.00 -31.19 -48.94
CA LEU A 4 8.17 -30.31 -48.97
C LEU A 4 8.66 -30.13 -47.52
N ARG A 5 9.74 -30.83 -47.15
CA ARG A 5 10.50 -30.54 -45.94
C ARG A 5 11.29 -29.26 -46.19
N ALA A 6 10.74 -28.12 -45.78
CA ALA A 6 11.49 -26.86 -45.74
C ALA A 6 12.54 -26.97 -44.63
N GLY A 7 13.82 -26.85 -45.00
CA GLY A 7 14.92 -26.79 -44.05
C GLY A 7 14.99 -25.40 -43.42
N PHE A 8 14.97 -25.34 -42.09
CA PHE A 8 15.11 -24.09 -41.34
C PHE A 8 16.54 -23.56 -41.45
N THR A 9 16.71 -22.29 -41.80
CA THR A 9 18.05 -21.71 -41.96
C THR A 9 18.61 -21.24 -40.61
N ILE A 10 19.94 -21.28 -40.45
CA ILE A 10 20.59 -20.80 -39.21
C ILE A 10 20.25 -19.32 -38.95
N ILE A 11 20.15 -18.51 -40.01
CA ILE A 11 19.82 -17.09 -39.88
C ILE A 11 18.38 -16.87 -39.41
N GLU A 12 17.44 -17.68 -39.86
CA GLU A 12 16.05 -17.66 -39.41
C GLU A 12 15.95 -18.02 -37.92
N LEU A 13 16.74 -18.98 -37.45
CA LEU A 13 16.86 -19.30 -36.03
C LEU A 13 17.36 -18.11 -35.20
N LEU A 14 18.39 -17.43 -35.67
CA LEU A 14 18.94 -16.27 -34.97
C LEU A 14 17.94 -15.12 -34.89
N ILE A 15 17.18 -14.88 -35.96
CA ILE A 15 16.13 -13.86 -35.98
C ILE A 15 15.02 -14.22 -34.98
N VAL A 16 14.56 -15.47 -34.96
CA VAL A 16 13.52 -15.92 -34.01
C VAL A 16 14.00 -15.77 -32.57
N ILE A 17 15.23 -16.19 -32.27
CA ILE A 17 15.81 -16.02 -30.92
C ILE A 17 15.89 -14.53 -30.57
N GLY A 18 16.36 -13.68 -31.48
CA GLY A 18 16.43 -12.23 -31.26
C GLY A 18 15.07 -11.62 -30.95
N VAL A 19 14.03 -11.96 -31.72
CA VAL A 19 12.67 -11.49 -31.47
C VAL A 19 12.14 -11.99 -30.12
N VAL A 20 12.35 -13.27 -29.79
CA VAL A 20 11.92 -13.84 -28.51
C VAL A 20 12.61 -13.14 -27.33
N LEU A 21 13.89 -12.82 -27.44
CA LEU A 21 14.61 -12.09 -26.41
C LEU A 21 14.08 -10.66 -26.23
N VAL A 22 13.81 -9.94 -27.32
CA VAL A 22 13.24 -8.58 -27.26
C VAL A 22 11.85 -8.60 -26.63
N VAL A 23 10.99 -9.55 -27.03
CA VAL A 23 9.64 -9.69 -26.46
C VAL A 23 9.72 -10.08 -24.97
N GLY A 24 10.62 -10.99 -24.61
CA GLY A 24 10.85 -11.39 -23.23
C GLY A 24 11.33 -10.24 -22.35
N ALA A 25 12.27 -9.42 -22.85
CA ALA A 25 12.80 -8.27 -22.13
C ALA A 25 11.72 -7.23 -21.78
N ILE A 26 10.73 -7.05 -22.65
CA ILE A 26 9.61 -6.11 -22.40
C ILE A 26 8.55 -6.76 -21.49
N SER A 27 8.25 -8.04 -21.68
CA SER A 27 7.13 -8.70 -21.01
C SER A 27 7.41 -9.06 -19.54
N LEU A 28 8.66 -9.37 -19.21
CA LEU A 28 9.07 -9.76 -17.86
C LEU A 28 8.84 -8.67 -16.79
N PRO A 29 9.34 -7.42 -16.93
CA PRO A 29 9.16 -6.41 -15.90
C PRO A 29 7.68 -6.08 -15.67
N PHE A 30 6.88 -6.03 -16.74
CA PHE A 30 5.44 -5.83 -16.64
C PHE A 30 4.76 -6.94 -15.82
N THR A 31 5.13 -8.19 -16.08
CA THR A 31 4.52 -9.33 -15.39
C THR A 31 4.93 -9.38 -13.92
N LEU A 32 6.19 -9.06 -13.60
CA LEU A 32 6.69 -8.99 -12.23
C LEU A 32 5.97 -7.91 -11.41
N GLY A 33 5.82 -6.70 -11.94
CA GLY A 33 5.09 -5.62 -11.24
C GLY A 33 3.62 -5.97 -10.98
N GLN A 34 2.98 -6.77 -11.84
CA GLN A 34 1.61 -7.25 -11.58
C GLN A 34 1.54 -8.30 -10.45
N PHE A 35 2.58 -9.13 -10.27
CA PHE A 35 2.64 -10.07 -9.16
C PHE A 35 2.86 -9.36 -7.83
N GLU A 36 3.67 -8.32 -7.80
CA GLU A 36 3.91 -7.51 -6.61
C GLU A 36 2.62 -6.83 -6.13
N LYS A 37 1.87 -6.17 -7.02
CA LYS A 37 0.58 -5.55 -6.70
C LYS A 37 -0.45 -6.54 -6.14
N ARG A 38 -0.49 -7.75 -6.70
CA ARG A 38 -1.38 -8.81 -6.19
C ARG A 38 -0.95 -9.30 -4.82
N THR A 39 0.36 -9.44 -4.61
CA THR A 39 0.94 -9.86 -3.34
C THR A 39 0.65 -8.83 -2.24
N GLU A 40 0.77 -7.54 -2.56
CA GLU A 40 0.40 -6.42 -1.69
C GLU A 40 -1.09 -6.45 -1.33
N THR A 41 -1.97 -6.55 -2.34
CA THR A 41 -3.42 -6.61 -2.13
C THR A 41 -3.81 -7.81 -1.26
N GLU A 42 -3.25 -8.98 -1.54
CA GLU A 42 -3.50 -10.19 -0.76
C GLU A 42 -3.02 -10.06 0.70
N ALA A 43 -1.85 -9.46 0.92
CA ALA A 43 -1.33 -9.20 2.26
C ALA A 43 -2.25 -8.26 3.06
N ILE A 44 -2.75 -7.20 2.43
CA ILE A 44 -3.69 -6.24 3.03
C ILE A 44 -5.03 -6.92 3.34
N ASP A 45 -5.55 -7.74 2.42
CA ASP A 45 -6.80 -8.49 2.64
C ASP A 45 -6.66 -9.46 3.82
N ARG A 46 -5.53 -10.18 3.92
CA ARG A 46 -5.24 -11.07 5.06
C ARG A 46 -5.12 -10.31 6.38
N LEU A 47 -4.43 -9.18 6.39
CA LEU A 47 -4.30 -8.31 7.56
C LEU A 47 -5.65 -7.74 7.99
N GLY A 48 -6.44 -7.25 7.03
CA GLY A 48 -7.79 -6.75 7.26
C GLY A 48 -8.73 -7.83 7.81
N LEU A 49 -8.60 -9.08 7.33
CA LEU A 49 -9.33 -10.22 7.87
C LEU A 49 -8.91 -10.51 9.32
N LEU A 50 -7.61 -10.55 9.63
CA LEU A 50 -7.09 -10.75 10.99
C LEU A 50 -7.64 -9.69 11.95
N ILE A 51 -7.62 -8.42 11.58
CA ILE A 51 -8.14 -7.31 12.40
C ILE A 51 -9.66 -7.47 12.65
N ARG A 52 -10.44 -7.83 11.61
CA ARG A 52 -11.89 -8.05 11.75
C ARG A 52 -12.21 -9.25 12.64
N LEU A 53 -11.44 -10.33 12.54
CA LEU A 53 -11.59 -11.51 13.40
C LEU A 53 -11.22 -11.18 14.85
N ALA A 54 -10.10 -10.49 15.06
CA ALA A 54 -9.67 -10.02 16.38
C ALA A 54 -10.73 -9.12 17.03
N ARG A 55 -11.36 -8.24 16.24
CA ARG A 55 -12.45 -7.39 16.72
C ARG A 55 -13.69 -8.21 17.08
N ALA A 56 -14.09 -9.15 16.24
CA ALA A 56 -15.23 -10.02 16.52
C ALA A 56 -14.99 -10.85 17.80
N GLU A 57 -13.78 -11.37 17.97
CA GLU A 57 -13.34 -12.09 19.15
C GLU A 57 -13.34 -11.19 20.40
N SER A 58 -12.84 -9.95 20.31
CA SER A 58 -12.88 -8.99 21.42
C SER A 58 -14.32 -8.69 21.88
N ARG A 59 -15.23 -8.46 20.93
CA ARG A 59 -16.64 -8.18 21.23
C ARG A 59 -17.37 -9.38 21.83
N SER A 60 -17.05 -10.59 21.37
CA SER A 60 -17.72 -11.81 21.84
C SER A 60 -17.20 -12.29 23.20
N SER A 61 -15.89 -12.17 23.44
CA SER A 61 -15.24 -12.55 24.69
C SER A 61 -15.37 -11.50 25.80
N GLY A 62 -15.59 -10.23 25.43
CA GLY A 62 -15.57 -9.11 26.37
C GLY A 62 -14.16 -8.72 26.82
N VAL A 63 -13.11 -9.25 26.16
CA VAL A 63 -11.70 -9.02 26.49
C VAL A 63 -11.06 -8.15 25.39
N PRO A 64 -10.32 -7.08 25.72
CA PRO A 64 -9.61 -6.30 24.71
C PRO A 64 -8.55 -7.16 24.00
N MET A 65 -8.36 -6.91 22.70
CA MET A 65 -7.35 -7.59 21.88
C MET A 65 -6.32 -6.59 21.41
N GLU A 66 -5.07 -7.00 21.36
CA GLU A 66 -3.95 -6.18 20.90
C GLU A 66 -3.41 -6.76 19.61
N VAL A 67 -3.26 -5.94 18.58
CA VAL A 67 -2.59 -6.30 17.33
C VAL A 67 -1.18 -5.75 17.38
N ARG A 68 -0.19 -6.63 17.30
CA ARG A 68 1.24 -6.30 17.32
C ARG A 68 1.93 -6.74 16.04
N CYS A 69 3.05 -6.10 15.73
CA CYS A 69 4.02 -6.62 14.78
C CYS A 69 5.33 -6.96 15.48
N ASP A 70 6.05 -7.93 14.94
CA ASP A 70 7.43 -8.23 15.32
C ASP A 70 8.38 -7.07 14.94
N PRO A 71 9.62 -7.06 15.45
CA PRO A 71 10.63 -6.05 15.10
C PRO A 71 10.80 -5.88 13.59
N SER A 72 10.76 -6.99 12.84
CA SER A 72 10.93 -6.98 11.39
C SER A 72 9.74 -6.37 10.63
N GLY A 73 8.59 -6.20 11.29
CA GLY A 73 7.34 -5.74 10.69
C GLY A 73 6.69 -6.75 9.74
N ARG A 74 7.22 -7.96 9.62
CA ARG A 74 6.75 -9.00 8.68
C ARG A 74 5.76 -9.96 9.32
N LYS A 75 5.70 -10.06 10.63
CA LYS A 75 4.79 -10.95 11.34
C LYS A 75 3.85 -10.12 12.21
N VAL A 76 2.56 -10.20 11.91
CA VAL A 76 1.51 -9.54 12.68
C VAL A 76 0.78 -10.58 13.49
N PHE A 77 0.54 -10.32 14.77
CA PHE A 77 -0.15 -11.24 15.63
C PHE A 77 -1.09 -10.57 16.63
N VAL A 78 -2.05 -11.34 17.13
CA VAL A 78 -3.12 -10.89 18.01
C VAL A 78 -2.98 -11.52 19.38
N LEU A 79 -2.97 -10.68 20.42
CA LEU A 79 -2.89 -11.08 21.82
C LEU A 79 -4.14 -10.66 22.59
N ARG A 80 -4.52 -11.44 23.60
CA ARG A 80 -5.50 -11.01 24.60
C ARG A 80 -4.83 -10.08 25.61
N VAL A 81 -5.49 -8.96 25.91
CA VAL A 81 -5.02 -8.03 26.94
C VAL A 81 -5.60 -8.46 28.29
N ASP A 82 -4.72 -8.76 29.26
CA ASP A 82 -5.17 -8.99 30.64
C ASP A 82 -5.53 -7.64 31.29
N PRO A 83 -6.78 -7.43 31.74
CA PRO A 83 -7.17 -6.20 32.43
C PRO A 83 -6.40 -5.95 33.74
N ARG A 84 -5.75 -6.96 34.32
CA ARG A 84 -4.93 -6.84 35.53
C ARG A 84 -3.53 -6.31 35.26
N ASP A 85 -3.10 -6.40 34.01
CA ASP A 85 -1.82 -5.90 33.53
C ASP A 85 -2.10 -4.99 32.33
N PRO A 86 -2.73 -3.82 32.58
CA PRO A 86 -3.09 -2.93 31.51
C PRO A 86 -1.80 -2.50 30.81
N PRO A 87 -1.79 -2.52 29.47
CA PRO A 87 -0.60 -2.15 28.75
C PRO A 87 -0.21 -0.71 29.08
N THR A 88 1.02 -0.50 29.49
CA THR A 88 1.60 0.84 29.57
C THR A 88 1.68 1.41 28.16
N PHE A 89 1.20 2.65 27.97
CA PHE A 89 1.24 3.38 26.69
C PHE A 89 2.55 4.18 26.52
N GLU A 90 3.61 3.79 27.22
CA GLU A 90 4.89 4.48 27.09
C GLU A 90 5.54 4.04 25.77
N ALA A 91 5.94 5.01 24.94
CA ALA A 91 6.61 4.80 23.66
C ALA A 91 7.94 4.05 23.83
N ASP A 92 8.59 4.26 24.98
CA ASP A 92 9.73 3.47 25.45
C ASP A 92 9.25 2.37 26.41
N GLY A 93 8.26 1.59 25.98
CA GLY A 93 7.72 0.49 26.77
C GLY A 93 8.87 -0.39 27.27
N PRO A 94 8.79 -0.91 28.51
CA PRO A 94 9.83 -1.79 29.03
C PRO A 94 10.06 -2.88 27.98
N GLU A 95 11.31 -3.06 27.58
CA GLU A 95 11.78 -4.14 26.72
C GLU A 95 11.15 -5.42 27.26
N LEU A 96 10.00 -5.81 26.69
CA LEU A 96 9.28 -6.97 27.16
C LEU A 96 10.21 -8.10 26.76
N GLU A 97 10.93 -8.65 27.74
CA GLU A 97 11.73 -9.84 27.57
C GLU A 97 10.90 -10.77 26.71
N GLU A 98 11.49 -11.16 25.56
CA GLU A 98 10.94 -11.93 24.46
C GLU A 98 10.47 -13.31 24.94
N GLY A 99 9.46 -13.27 25.78
CA GLY A 99 8.78 -14.32 26.48
C GLY A 99 7.32 -14.02 26.25
N ASP A 100 6.92 -14.20 24.99
CA ASP A 100 5.54 -14.45 24.57
C ASP A 100 4.89 -15.28 25.66
N ASP A 101 4.10 -14.63 26.53
CA ASP A 101 3.31 -15.33 27.51
C ASP A 101 2.34 -16.19 26.71
N PRO A 102 2.57 -17.52 26.61
CA PRO A 102 1.82 -18.36 25.69
C PRO A 102 0.35 -18.42 26.10
N GLU A 103 0.02 -17.99 27.33
CA GLU A 103 -1.34 -17.88 27.83
C GLU A 103 -2.10 -16.68 27.21
N ARG A 104 -1.40 -15.63 26.78
CA ARG A 104 -2.00 -14.46 26.11
C ARG A 104 -2.19 -14.66 24.62
N GLN A 105 -1.38 -15.52 24.01
CA GLN A 105 -1.47 -15.83 22.59
C GLN A 105 -2.71 -16.67 22.30
N LEU A 106 -3.49 -16.26 21.32
CA LEU A 106 -4.62 -17.06 20.85
C LEU A 106 -4.05 -18.33 20.17
N PRO A 107 -4.49 -19.54 20.59
CA PRO A 107 -3.96 -20.80 20.06
C PRO A 107 -4.36 -21.05 18.59
N ASP A 108 -5.21 -20.21 18.03
CA ASP A 108 -5.76 -20.40 16.70
C ASP A 108 -4.82 -19.87 15.61
N ALA A 109 -4.69 -20.60 14.51
CA ALA A 109 -3.84 -20.23 13.39
C ALA A 109 -4.21 -18.90 12.70
N TRP A 110 -5.40 -18.35 12.95
CA TRP A 110 -5.80 -17.05 12.39
C TRP A 110 -5.22 -15.86 13.15
N SER A 111 -4.67 -16.08 14.36
CA SER A 111 -4.12 -15.02 15.21
C SER A 111 -2.79 -14.47 14.72
N ILE A 112 -2.20 -15.10 13.70
CA ILE A 112 -0.90 -14.73 13.12
C ILE A 112 -1.04 -14.59 11.61
N VAL A 113 -0.53 -13.50 11.07
CA VAL A 113 -0.34 -13.29 9.63
C VAL A 113 1.12 -12.99 9.37
N GLU A 114 1.74 -13.79 8.51
CA GLU A 114 3.09 -13.54 7.99
C GLU A 114 2.98 -12.87 6.64
N LEU A 115 3.67 -11.74 6.51
CA LEU A 115 3.82 -10.97 5.30
C LEU A 115 4.93 -11.58 4.43
N PRO A 116 4.78 -11.55 3.11
CA PRO A 116 5.85 -11.85 2.17
C PRO A 116 7.11 -11.04 2.47
N SER A 117 8.29 -11.58 2.16
CA SER A 117 9.58 -10.90 2.43
C SER A 117 9.75 -9.56 1.73
N SER A 118 8.96 -9.29 0.68
CA SER A 118 8.94 -8.02 -0.04
C SER A 118 8.07 -6.94 0.63
N LEU A 119 7.39 -7.27 1.73
CA LEU A 119 6.46 -6.40 2.43
C LEU A 119 6.80 -6.36 3.92
N ALA A 120 6.72 -5.18 4.52
CA ALA A 120 6.85 -5.02 5.97
C ALA A 120 5.97 -3.86 6.45
N ILE A 121 5.39 -4.01 7.64
CA ILE A 121 4.79 -2.89 8.36
C ILE A 121 5.91 -2.08 8.98
N VAL A 122 5.93 -0.78 8.72
CA VAL A 122 6.97 0.13 9.21
C VAL A 122 6.32 1.39 9.79
N PRO A 123 6.98 2.10 10.72
CA PRO A 123 6.47 3.36 11.22
C PRO A 123 6.28 4.36 10.07
N ALA A 124 5.40 5.35 10.27
CA ALA A 124 5.33 6.48 9.36
C ALA A 124 6.69 7.19 9.31
N PRO A 125 7.20 7.53 8.11
CA PRO A 125 8.41 8.35 8.02
C PRO A 125 8.16 9.68 8.74
N GLU A 126 9.18 10.18 9.44
CA GLU A 126 9.11 11.50 10.07
C GLU A 126 8.93 12.56 8.98
N GLU A 127 8.02 13.52 9.18
CA GLU A 127 7.71 14.56 8.18
C GLU A 127 8.94 15.41 7.81
N ASP A 128 9.99 15.40 8.64
CA ASP A 128 11.24 16.13 8.40
C ASP A 128 12.23 15.38 7.47
N ASP A 129 11.95 14.11 7.12
CA ASP A 129 12.74 13.28 6.20
C ASP A 129 12.28 13.41 4.73
N ASP A 130 11.87 14.61 4.33
CA ASP A 130 11.44 14.91 2.95
C ASP A 130 12.52 14.60 1.90
N GLU A 131 13.79 14.45 2.28
CA GLU A 131 14.86 14.01 1.37
C GLU A 131 14.74 12.53 0.94
N PHE A 132 14.00 11.69 1.68
CA PHE A 132 13.94 10.25 1.42
C PHE A 132 12.87 9.85 0.40
N LEU A 133 11.86 10.69 0.16
CA LEU A 133 10.69 10.36 -0.65
C LEU A 133 10.83 10.69 -2.15
N TRP A 134 11.92 11.34 -2.57
CA TRP A 134 12.09 11.83 -3.95
C TRP A 134 13.26 11.24 -4.72
N ARG A 135 13.92 10.20 -4.21
CA ARG A 135 14.98 9.50 -4.96
C ARG A 135 14.37 8.54 -5.99
N ASP A 136 13.54 9.10 -6.87
CA ASP A 136 12.99 8.48 -8.06
C ASP A 136 14.16 8.05 -8.97
N ASP A 137 14.13 6.78 -9.38
CA ASP A 137 15.02 6.06 -10.30
C ASP A 137 15.07 6.66 -11.73
N PHE A 138 15.21 7.98 -11.88
CA PHE A 138 15.28 8.67 -13.19
C PHE A 138 16.64 9.32 -13.49
N ASP A 139 17.72 8.90 -12.83
CA ASP A 139 19.07 9.05 -13.40
C ASP A 139 19.31 7.90 -14.39
N LEU A 140 18.77 8.07 -15.60
CA LEU A 140 19.17 7.33 -16.80
C LEU A 140 20.54 7.82 -17.31
N ASP A 141 21.54 7.93 -16.44
CA ASP A 141 22.94 8.01 -16.84
C ASP A 141 23.41 6.60 -17.23
N PHE A 142 22.98 6.25 -18.44
CA PHE A 142 23.52 5.22 -19.29
C PHE A 142 25.02 5.48 -19.51
N GLU A 143 25.88 4.89 -18.67
CA GLU A 143 27.17 4.27 -19.01
C GLU A 143 27.99 3.96 -17.74
N GLY A 144 27.64 2.88 -17.03
CA GLY A 144 28.37 2.55 -15.80
C GLY A 144 28.02 1.26 -15.11
N SER A 145 27.78 0.17 -15.86
CA SER A 145 27.62 -1.17 -15.30
C SER A 145 28.83 -1.57 -14.44
N ARG A 146 28.74 -1.42 -13.11
CA ARG A 146 29.54 -2.15 -12.11
C ARG A 146 28.89 -2.01 -10.73
N GLY A 147 28.24 -3.10 -10.29
CA GLY A 147 27.84 -3.30 -8.91
C GLY A 147 26.73 -2.37 -8.45
N ARG A 148 25.51 -2.55 -8.97
CA ARG A 148 24.36 -2.40 -8.07
C ARG A 148 24.54 -3.54 -7.10
N ASP A 149 25.29 -3.27 -6.03
CA ASP A 149 25.29 -4.15 -4.89
C ASP A 149 23.80 -4.34 -4.62
N GLU A 150 23.33 -5.57 -4.80
CA GLU A 150 22.22 -6.08 -4.03
C GLU A 150 22.70 -5.96 -2.59
N ASP A 151 22.77 -4.72 -2.10
CA ASP A 151 22.66 -4.37 -0.70
C ASP A 151 21.33 -5.01 -0.35
N SER A 152 21.46 -6.28 0.05
CA SER A 152 20.59 -6.91 0.99
C SER A 152 20.15 -5.78 1.89
N PHE A 153 18.85 -5.49 1.87
CA PHE A 153 18.16 -4.79 2.94
C PHE A 153 18.40 -5.61 4.21
N ALA A 154 19.65 -5.70 4.66
CA ALA A 154 20.10 -6.19 5.93
C ALA A 154 19.57 -5.12 6.89
N GLU A 155 18.30 -5.25 7.22
CA GLU A 155 17.85 -5.96 8.41
C GLU A 155 18.13 -5.12 9.64
N GLU A 156 18.21 -3.80 9.49
CA GLU A 156 17.74 -2.95 10.57
C GLU A 156 16.23 -3.12 10.64
N ASP A 157 15.82 -3.80 11.71
CA ASP A 157 14.42 -4.02 12.03
C ASP A 157 13.72 -2.65 12.10
N PRO A 158 12.64 -2.43 11.34
CA PRO A 158 11.95 -1.15 11.29
C PRO A 158 11.38 -0.73 12.64
N TRP A 159 11.24 -1.68 13.57
CA TRP A 159 10.80 -1.45 14.92
C TRP A 159 11.90 -1.87 15.91
N PRO A 160 12.13 -1.09 16.99
CA PRO A 160 13.13 -1.44 18.00
C PRO A 160 12.76 -2.71 18.78
N ALA A 161 11.47 -3.04 18.83
CA ALA A 161 10.93 -4.21 19.52
C ALA A 161 9.60 -4.62 18.88
N THR A 162 8.90 -5.57 19.51
CA THR A 162 7.53 -5.90 19.12
C THR A 162 6.62 -4.69 19.41
N THR A 163 6.08 -4.07 18.35
CA THR A 163 5.29 -2.84 18.46
C THR A 163 3.79 -3.09 18.42
N ARG A 164 3.03 -2.33 19.23
CA ARG A 164 1.56 -2.32 19.18
C ARG A 164 1.07 -1.46 18.03
N LEU A 165 0.42 -2.10 17.06
CA LEU A 165 -0.26 -1.40 15.98
C LEU A 165 -1.65 -0.90 16.43
N LEU A 166 -2.46 -1.78 17.02
CA LEU A 166 -3.86 -1.50 17.34
C LEU A 166 -4.28 -2.08 18.69
N LEU A 167 -5.17 -1.38 19.38
CA LEU A 167 -5.93 -1.88 20.51
C LEU A 167 -7.42 -1.97 20.12
N LEU A 168 -7.97 -3.18 20.17
CA LEU A 168 -9.37 -3.47 19.87
C LEU A 168 -10.12 -3.66 21.18
N VAL A 169 -11.12 -2.81 21.40
CA VAL A 169 -11.88 -2.77 22.65
C VAL A 169 -13.21 -3.53 22.47
N PRO A 170 -13.77 -4.17 23.53
CA PRO A 170 -15.01 -4.94 23.43
C PRO A 170 -16.26 -4.14 23.01
N ASP A 171 -16.21 -2.81 23.09
CA ASP A 171 -17.25 -1.91 22.55
C ASP A 171 -17.25 -1.90 21.00
N GLY A 172 -16.21 -2.45 20.39
CA GLY A 172 -15.99 -2.50 18.95
C GLY A 172 -15.14 -1.35 18.42
N THR A 173 -14.58 -0.49 19.27
CA THR A 173 -13.67 0.58 18.87
C THR A 173 -12.27 0.01 18.61
N ALA A 174 -11.62 0.45 17.54
CA ALA A 174 -10.21 0.23 17.26
C ALA A 174 -9.43 1.52 17.51
N ILE A 175 -8.40 1.45 18.34
CA ILE A 175 -7.53 2.57 18.69
C ILE A 175 -6.16 2.29 18.06
N SER A 176 -5.72 3.14 17.15
CA SER A 176 -4.34 3.09 16.62
C SER A 176 -3.40 3.73 17.63
N THR A 177 -2.29 3.06 17.94
CA THR A 177 -1.28 3.62 18.86
C THR A 177 -0.37 4.59 18.12
N GLU A 178 -0.01 4.23 16.89
CA GLU A 178 0.97 4.93 16.07
C GLU A 178 0.48 5.00 14.63
N ASP A 179 1.05 5.93 13.87
CA ASP A 179 0.89 5.96 12.43
C ASP A 179 1.90 4.98 11.81
N PHE A 180 1.38 4.00 11.07
CA PHE A 180 2.19 3.00 10.39
C PHE A 180 1.73 2.83 8.95
N GLY A 181 2.61 2.25 8.14
CA GLY A 181 2.35 1.98 6.74
C GLY A 181 2.91 0.63 6.31
N LEU A 182 2.60 0.28 5.07
CA LEU A 182 3.16 -0.86 4.38
C LEU A 182 4.32 -0.38 3.51
N ARG A 183 5.53 -0.89 3.77
CA ARG A 183 6.68 -0.73 2.87
C ARG A 183 6.67 -1.85 1.85
N SER A 184 6.77 -1.49 0.58
CA SER A 184 6.83 -2.39 -0.58
C SER A 184 7.94 -1.97 -1.54
N ALA A 185 8.13 -2.71 -2.63
CA ALA A 185 9.01 -2.31 -3.73
C ALA A 185 8.56 -0.99 -4.40
N GLU A 186 7.27 -0.65 -4.35
CA GLU A 186 6.73 0.62 -4.88
C GLU A 186 6.88 1.78 -3.88
N GLY A 187 7.48 1.54 -2.71
CA GLY A 187 7.66 2.53 -1.64
C GLY A 187 6.74 2.31 -0.45
N TRP A 188 6.67 3.34 0.40
CA TRP A 188 5.86 3.36 1.61
C TRP A 188 4.44 3.86 1.32
N ARG A 189 3.43 3.20 1.87
CA ARG A 189 2.03 3.63 1.80
C ARG A 189 1.38 3.58 3.18
N ARG A 190 0.66 4.64 3.54
CA ARG A 190 -0.02 4.72 4.84
C ARG A 190 -1.13 3.69 4.93
N LEU A 191 -1.16 2.94 6.04
CA LEU A 191 -2.21 1.97 6.32
C LEU A 191 -3.15 2.58 7.36
N ARG A 192 -4.38 2.91 6.95
CA ARG A 192 -5.41 3.41 7.86
C ARG A 192 -6.33 2.30 8.30
N VAL A 193 -6.70 2.31 9.57
CA VAL A 193 -7.73 1.43 10.12
C VAL A 193 -8.86 2.29 10.63
N ASP A 194 -10.05 2.14 10.05
CA ASP A 194 -11.22 2.87 10.49
C ASP A 194 -11.59 2.45 11.93
N PRO A 195 -11.71 3.38 12.89
CA PRO A 195 -11.84 3.03 14.30
C PRO A 195 -13.19 2.41 14.67
N TRP A 196 -14.22 2.50 13.81
CA TRP A 196 -15.57 1.97 14.09
C TRP A 196 -15.87 0.68 13.34
N THR A 197 -15.22 0.44 12.21
CA THR A 197 -15.44 -0.74 11.36
C THR A 197 -14.26 -1.71 11.46
N ALA A 198 -13.09 -1.23 11.86
CA ALA A 198 -11.81 -1.92 11.80
C ALA A 198 -11.49 -2.46 10.40
N VAL A 199 -11.94 -1.73 9.38
CA VAL A 199 -11.55 -1.96 8.00
C VAL A 199 -10.18 -1.30 7.81
N ALA A 200 -9.19 -2.10 7.45
CA ALA A 200 -7.90 -1.62 7.02
C ALA A 200 -7.97 -1.20 5.54
N THR A 201 -7.51 0.01 5.25
CA THR A 201 -7.42 0.57 3.90
C THR A 201 -6.02 1.14 3.70
N LEU A 202 -5.41 0.80 2.58
CA LEU A 202 -4.18 1.45 2.17
C LEU A 202 -4.53 2.78 1.51
N GLU A 203 -4.00 3.86 2.05
CA GLU A 203 -4.11 5.15 1.37
C GLU A 203 -3.26 5.07 0.10
N SER A 204 -3.89 5.37 -1.03
CA SER A 204 -3.11 5.59 -2.25
C SER A 204 -2.14 6.74 -1.95
N PRO A 205 -0.89 6.66 -2.41
CA PRO A 205 0.00 7.82 -2.34
C PRO A 205 -0.77 9.01 -2.91
N PRO A 206 -0.63 10.22 -2.32
CA PRO A 206 -1.32 11.41 -2.83
C PRO A 206 -1.11 11.41 -4.34
N ASN A 207 -2.21 11.24 -5.07
CA ASN A 207 -2.15 11.01 -6.50
C ASN A 207 -1.32 12.16 -7.06
N ARG A 208 -0.15 11.86 -7.65
CA ARG A 208 0.69 12.81 -8.39
C ARG A 208 -0.03 13.18 -9.70
N GLU A 209 -1.35 13.35 -9.65
CA GLU A 209 -2.10 14.06 -10.65
C GLU A 209 -1.70 15.52 -10.50
N LEU A 210 -0.64 15.87 -11.23
CA LEU A 210 -0.52 17.19 -11.84
C LEU A 210 -0.68 18.30 -10.80
N ALA A 211 0.25 18.37 -9.84
CA ALA A 211 0.61 19.67 -9.29
C ALA A 211 1.13 20.51 -10.48
N GLU A 212 0.16 21.15 -11.15
CA GLU A 212 0.28 22.42 -11.82
C GLU A 212 1.51 22.54 -12.73
N SER A 213 1.46 21.88 -13.89
CA SER A 213 1.74 22.64 -15.11
C SER A 213 0.48 23.46 -15.44
N GLU A 214 0.08 24.34 -14.52
CA GLU A 214 -0.63 25.56 -14.89
C GLU A 214 0.42 26.47 -15.52
N ASP A 215 0.95 26.09 -16.69
CA ASP A 215 1.27 27.14 -17.63
C ASP A 215 -0.12 27.71 -17.96
N PRO A 216 -0.43 28.97 -17.59
CA PRO A 216 -1.56 29.62 -18.19
C PRO A 216 -1.26 29.53 -19.69
N ILE A 217 -2.04 28.72 -20.40
CA ILE A 217 -2.23 28.96 -21.81
C ILE A 217 -2.82 30.36 -21.79
N GLU A 218 -1.96 31.37 -21.98
CA GLU A 218 -2.35 32.65 -22.54
C GLU A 218 -2.95 32.28 -23.90
N GLU A 219 -4.20 31.84 -23.87
CA GLU A 219 -5.10 31.88 -25.00
C GLU A 219 -5.20 33.36 -25.31
N ASP A 220 -4.27 33.78 -26.17
CA ASP A 220 -4.34 34.93 -27.05
C ASP A 220 -5.53 34.73 -28.02
N LEU A 221 -6.70 34.45 -27.44
CA LEU A 221 -7.99 34.57 -28.08
C LEU A 221 -8.27 36.07 -28.10
N GLU A 222 -7.63 36.73 -29.06
CA GLU A 222 -8.09 37.98 -29.62
C GLU A 222 -9.56 37.79 -29.99
N SER A 223 -10.39 38.26 -29.07
CA SER A 223 -11.82 38.41 -29.18
C SER A 223 -12.10 39.47 -30.24
N GLU A 224 -12.10 39.08 -31.52
CA GLU A 224 -12.90 39.74 -32.54
C GLU A 224 -14.38 39.42 -32.28
N VAL A 225 -14.93 40.05 -31.23
CA VAL A 225 -16.37 40.17 -31.01
C VAL A 225 -16.84 41.33 -31.86
N ASP A 226 -16.99 41.08 -33.15
CA ASP A 226 -17.81 41.93 -34.02
C ASP A 226 -19.28 41.53 -33.85
N SER A 227 -19.93 42.24 -32.93
CA SER A 227 -21.26 42.85 -33.09
C SER A 227 -22.15 42.32 -34.23
N MET A 228 -23.09 41.44 -33.90
CA MET A 228 -24.38 41.20 -34.60
C MET A 228 -25.12 40.12 -33.81
N GLY A 229 -26.35 40.23 -33.34
CA GLY A 229 -27.46 41.14 -33.56
C GLY A 229 -28.71 40.43 -33.03
N ASP A 230 -29.75 41.21 -32.74
CA ASP A 230 -31.15 40.81 -32.62
C ASP A 230 -31.51 39.92 -31.40
N GLU A 231 -32.07 40.50 -30.34
CA GLU A 231 -33.52 40.71 -30.20
C GLU A 231 -34.32 39.43 -30.51
N ASP A 232 -34.69 38.67 -29.47
CA ASP A 232 -36.06 38.18 -29.45
C ASP A 232 -36.61 37.98 -28.04
N SER A 233 -37.79 38.57 -27.88
CA SER A 233 -38.64 38.60 -26.71
C SER A 233 -39.10 37.20 -26.28
N PHE A 234 -38.97 36.87 -25.00
CA PHE A 234 -39.71 35.73 -24.43
C PHE A 234 -40.58 36.16 -23.25
N THR A 235 -41.87 35.96 -23.46
CA THR A 235 -43.00 36.33 -22.60
C THR A 235 -43.17 35.31 -21.48
N GLU A 236 -43.31 35.77 -20.24
CA GLU A 236 -43.77 34.96 -19.10
C GLU A 236 -45.19 34.42 -19.34
N PRO A 237 -45.44 33.15 -18.96
CA PRO A 237 -46.73 32.82 -18.40
C PRO A 237 -46.60 32.11 -17.05
N ASP A 238 -47.06 32.85 -16.05
CA ASP A 238 -48.22 32.53 -15.23
C ASP A 238 -48.11 31.43 -14.15
N SER A 239 -48.64 31.87 -13.01
CA SER A 239 -48.72 31.24 -11.72
C SER A 239 -49.69 30.06 -11.73
N GLY A 240 -49.21 28.91 -11.25
CA GLY A 240 -50.01 27.70 -11.08
C GLY A 240 -49.84 27.13 -9.69
N ALA A 241 -50.59 27.68 -8.73
CA ALA A 241 -50.80 27.09 -7.42
C ALA A 241 -51.52 25.73 -7.52
N VAL A 242 -51.03 24.70 -6.82
CA VAL A 242 -51.83 23.53 -6.47
C VAL A 242 -51.56 23.16 -5.01
N GLN A 243 -52.68 22.95 -4.31
CA GLN A 243 -52.87 22.66 -2.89
C GLN A 243 -52.27 21.34 -2.43
#